data_AF-A0A356B065-F1
#
_entry.id   AF-A0A356B065-F1
#
_cell.length_a   1.000
_cell.length_b   1.000
_cell.length_c   1.000
_cell.angle_alpha   90.00
_cell.angle_beta   90.00
_cell.angle_gamma   90.00
#
_symmetry.space_group_name_H-M   'P 1'
#
loop_
_entity.id
_entity.type
_entity.pdbx_description
1 polymer ?
#
loop_
_entity_poly.entity_id
_entity_poly.type
_entity_poly.pdbx_seq_one_letter_code
_entity_poly.pdbx_strand_id
1 'polypeptide(L)'
;MQSYQDLVHEVIDIIDHEIGVVDPDGTVLACSDTGKIGSSLPDTFIDHILKNTEDCFIIDQHTFRKVYSGQKINVFTYICSDSETAKKMLDLFSVSVSHYYQFCLSRLDRASFFRSIIMENLSEHEIVYRARELRIPVEIPRMVFLII
;
A
#
# COMPACT_ATOMS: atom_id res chain seq x y z
N MET A 1 -5.03 12.19 -4.23
CA MET A 1 -4.77 10.75 -4.09
C MET A 1 -4.59 10.55 -2.60
N GLN A 2 -5.51 9.88 -1.90
CA GLN A 2 -5.28 9.60 -0.48
C GLN A 2 -3.97 8.84 -0.39
N SER A 3 -3.06 9.23 0.48
CA SER A 3 -1.70 8.69 0.62
C SER A 3 -1.64 7.74 1.81
N TYR A 4 -0.63 6.87 1.90
CA TYR A 4 -0.38 6.09 3.12
C TYR A 4 -0.31 6.97 4.37
N GLN A 5 0.11 8.22 4.20
CA GLN A 5 0.19 9.21 5.27
C GLN A 5 -1.19 9.57 5.85
N ASP A 6 -2.24 9.59 5.04
CA ASP A 6 -3.60 9.85 5.53
C ASP A 6 -4.07 8.71 6.45
N LEU A 7 -3.77 7.47 6.07
CA LEU A 7 -4.08 6.28 6.86
C LEU A 7 -3.25 6.22 8.16
N VAL A 8 -1.98 6.64 8.13
CA VAL A 8 -1.17 6.73 9.36
C VAL A 8 -1.66 7.84 10.28
N HIS A 9 -2.07 8.99 9.75
CA HIS A 9 -2.65 10.08 10.54
C HIS A 9 -3.99 9.71 11.19
N GLU A 10 -4.83 8.90 10.56
CA GLU A 10 -6.05 8.41 11.21
C GLU A 10 -5.76 7.48 12.40
N VAL A 11 -4.59 6.82 12.38
CA VAL A 11 -4.21 5.80 13.36
C VAL A 11 -3.37 6.37 14.51
N ILE A 12 -2.62 7.45 14.29
CA ILE A 12 -1.76 8.06 15.31
C ILE A 12 -2.55 8.54 16.54
N ASP A 13 -3.79 9.03 16.34
CA ASP A 13 -4.65 9.48 17.43
C ASP A 13 -5.15 8.32 18.33
N ILE A 14 -4.90 7.08 17.90
CA ILE A 14 -5.30 5.83 18.58
C ILE A 14 -4.10 5.14 19.24
N ILE A 15 -2.88 5.40 18.75
CA ILE A 15 -1.67 4.66 19.11
C ILE A 15 -0.62 5.62 19.69
N ASP A 16 -0.23 5.41 20.95
CA ASP A 16 0.80 6.20 21.66
C ASP A 16 2.25 5.89 21.22
N HIS A 17 2.42 5.12 20.15
CA HIS A 17 3.70 4.67 19.62
C HIS A 17 3.85 5.10 18.16
N GLU A 18 5.08 5.40 17.76
CA GLU A 18 5.38 5.64 16.36
C GLU A 18 5.06 4.41 15.51
N ILE A 19 4.33 4.64 14.42
CA ILE A 19 3.89 3.61 13.48
C ILE A 19 4.12 4.10 12.06
N GLY A 20 4.48 3.19 11.16
CA GLY A 20 4.75 3.56 9.78
C GLY A 20 4.71 2.42 8.78
N VAL A 21 4.92 2.78 7.52
CA VAL A 21 4.94 1.91 6.34
C VAL A 21 6.24 2.16 5.59
N VAL A 22 6.93 1.09 5.19
CA VAL A 22 8.21 1.11 4.50
C VAL A 22 8.13 0.24 3.26
N ASP A 23 8.74 0.66 2.17
CA ASP A 23 8.84 -0.15 0.96
C ASP A 23 9.93 -1.24 1.06
N PRO A 24 10.03 -2.16 0.08
CA PRO A 24 11.02 -3.23 0.09
C PRO A 24 12.46 -2.75 -0.04
N ASP A 25 12.66 -1.52 -0.53
CA ASP A 25 13.96 -0.87 -0.69
C ASP A 25 14.37 -0.11 0.59
N GLY A 26 13.51 -0.10 1.61
CA GLY A 26 13.75 0.51 2.91
C GLY A 26 13.35 1.98 3.03
N THR A 27 12.68 2.55 2.03
CA THR A 27 12.18 3.92 2.08
C THR A 27 10.90 4.00 2.90
N VAL A 28 10.87 4.92 3.87
CA VAL A 28 9.69 5.20 4.67
C VAL A 28 8.64 5.91 3.80
N LEU A 29 7.54 5.21 3.50
CA LEU A 29 6.43 5.71 2.69
C LEU A 29 5.45 6.58 3.50
N ALA A 30 5.25 6.23 4.76
CA ALA A 30 4.42 6.97 5.69
C ALA A 30 4.88 6.71 7.12
N CYS A 31 4.78 7.73 7.97
CA CYS A 31 5.16 7.64 9.36
C CYS A 31 4.35 8.63 10.18
N SER A 32 4.03 8.26 11.40
CA SER A 32 3.43 9.16 12.39
C SER A 32 4.32 10.39 12.64
N ASP A 33 5.65 10.21 12.57
CA ASP A 33 6.59 11.31 12.48
C ASP A 33 6.83 11.69 11.01
N THR A 34 6.17 12.77 10.59
CA THR A 34 6.27 13.29 9.20
C THR A 34 7.70 13.63 8.78
N GLY A 35 8.62 13.90 9.72
CA GLY A 35 10.03 14.19 9.42
C GLY A 35 10.82 12.98 8.91
N LYS A 36 10.31 11.75 9.12
CA LYS A 36 10.95 10.51 8.69
C LYS A 36 10.49 10.04 7.30
N ILE A 37 9.45 10.65 6.73
CA ILE A 37 8.95 10.27 5.41
C ILE A 37 10.04 10.50 4.35
N GLY A 38 10.28 9.50 3.51
CA GLY A 38 11.32 9.53 2.47
C GLY A 38 12.74 9.25 2.99
N SER A 39 12.92 9.07 4.31
CA SER A 39 14.18 8.54 4.85
C SER A 39 14.29 7.04 4.61
N SER A 40 15.52 6.53 4.61
CA SER A 40 15.79 5.10 4.47
C SER A 40 16.06 4.49 5.83
N LEU A 41 15.45 3.34 6.11
CA LEU A 41 15.82 2.51 7.26
C LEU A 41 17.26 2.02 7.09
N PRO A 42 17.99 1.76 8.20
CA PRO A 42 19.31 1.17 8.13
C PRO A 42 19.31 -0.14 7.32
N ASP A 43 20.30 -0.34 6.45
CA ASP A 43 20.42 -1.54 5.61
C ASP A 43 20.38 -2.83 6.44
N THR A 44 20.89 -2.79 7.66
CA THR A 44 20.85 -3.92 8.61
C THR A 44 19.43 -4.35 8.91
N PHE A 45 18.50 -3.42 9.09
CA PHE A 45 17.08 -3.72 9.35
C PHE A 45 16.45 -4.38 8.13
N ILE A 46 16.69 -3.83 6.94
CA ILE A 46 16.13 -4.36 5.68
C ILE A 46 16.61 -5.78 5.42
N ASP A 47 17.90 -6.03 5.59
CA ASP A 47 18.48 -7.36 5.48
C ASP A 47 17.85 -8.36 6.45
N HIS A 48 17.65 -7.95 7.71
CA HIS A 48 17.00 -8.78 8.72
C HIS A 48 15.54 -9.05 8.36
N ILE A 49 14.80 -8.02 7.95
CA ILE A 49 13.41 -8.12 7.52
C ILE A 49 13.27 -9.11 6.37
N LEU A 50 14.10 -8.99 5.32
CA LEU A 50 14.01 -9.84 4.13
C LEU A 50 14.41 -11.28 4.40
N LYS A 51 15.43 -11.52 5.24
CA LYS A 51 15.90 -12.87 5.59
C LYS A 51 14.99 -13.60 6.57
N ASN A 52 14.20 -12.87 7.37
CA ASN A 52 13.35 -13.50 8.37
C ASN A 52 12.24 -14.34 7.71
N THR A 53 12.03 -15.57 8.16
CA THR A 53 10.95 -16.42 7.65
C THR A 53 9.60 -16.08 8.28
N GLU A 54 9.60 -15.42 9.44
CA GLU A 54 8.37 -15.01 10.11
C GLU A 54 7.80 -13.74 9.48
N ASP A 55 6.47 -13.65 9.46
CA ASP A 55 5.76 -12.48 8.95
C ASP A 55 5.74 -11.33 9.94
N CYS A 56 5.85 -11.61 11.25
CA CYS A 56 5.89 -10.62 12.32
C CYS A 56 7.05 -10.93 13.25
N PHE A 57 7.92 -9.96 13.50
CA PHE A 57 9.15 -10.15 14.26
C PHE A 57 9.62 -8.84 14.89
N ILE A 58 10.56 -8.91 15.83
CA ILE A 58 11.09 -7.75 16.56
C ILE A 58 12.56 -7.54 16.21
N ILE A 59 12.95 -6.29 15.95
CA ILE A 59 14.34 -5.84 15.78
C ILE A 59 14.51 -4.57 16.62
N ASP A 60 15.48 -4.53 17.53
CA ASP A 60 15.79 -3.36 18.37
C ASP A 60 14.56 -2.67 18.97
N GLN A 61 13.67 -3.43 19.63
CA GLN A 61 12.41 -2.94 20.23
C GLN A 61 11.36 -2.40 19.25
N HIS A 62 11.55 -2.59 17.95
CA HIS A 62 10.57 -2.29 16.92
C HIS A 62 9.95 -3.60 16.43
N THR A 63 8.62 -3.66 16.42
CA THR A 63 7.90 -4.78 15.80
C THR A 63 7.67 -4.45 14.34
N PHE A 64 8.03 -5.38 13.45
CA PHE A 64 7.82 -5.31 12.02
C PHE A 64 6.84 -6.39 11.58
N ARG A 65 6.05 -6.07 10.55
CA ARG A 65 5.18 -7.04 9.88
C ARG A 65 5.24 -6.89 8.37
N LYS A 66 5.38 -8.03 7.69
CA LYS A 66 5.39 -8.12 6.22
C LYS A 66 3.97 -8.05 5.66
N VAL A 67 3.79 -7.25 4.61
CA VAL A 67 2.51 -7.13 3.89
C VAL A 67 2.69 -7.60 2.46
N TYR A 68 1.94 -8.63 2.09
CA TYR A 68 2.06 -9.33 0.81
C TYR A 68 0.92 -8.97 -0.14
N SER A 69 1.20 -9.08 -1.44
CA SER A 69 0.19 -9.15 -2.52
C SER A 69 0.55 -10.34 -3.38
N GLY A 70 -0.21 -11.43 -3.25
CA GLY A 70 0.20 -12.72 -3.79
C GLY A 70 1.46 -13.23 -3.10
N GLN A 71 2.52 -13.50 -3.87
CA GLN A 71 3.79 -14.06 -3.36
C GLN A 71 4.89 -13.01 -3.11
N LYS A 72 4.66 -11.75 -3.49
CA LYS A 72 5.65 -10.67 -3.34
C LYS A 72 5.32 -9.81 -2.12
N ILE A 73 6.37 -9.46 -1.37
CA ILE A 73 6.28 -8.44 -0.33
C ILE A 73 6.19 -7.07 -1.01
N ASN A 74 5.14 -6.31 -0.72
CA ASN A 74 5.01 -4.96 -1.30
C ASN A 74 5.48 -3.88 -0.35
N VAL A 75 5.18 -4.04 0.93
CA VAL A 75 5.55 -3.09 1.99
C VAL A 75 5.71 -3.85 3.30
N PHE A 76 6.39 -3.22 4.24
CA PHE A 76 6.46 -3.61 5.63
C PHE A 76 5.79 -2.52 6.47
N THR A 77 5.08 -2.92 7.51
CA THR A 77 4.59 -1.99 8.54
C THR A 77 5.42 -2.17 9.79
N TYR A 78 5.64 -1.09 10.54
CA TYR A 78 6.38 -1.16 11.80
C TYR A 78 5.72 -0.34 12.89
N ILE A 79 5.99 -0.71 14.15
CA ILE A 79 5.64 0.06 15.35
C ILE A 79 6.83 0.08 16.31
N CYS A 80 7.13 1.24 16.89
CA CYS A 80 8.22 1.44 17.86
C CYS A 80 7.84 0.93 19.26
N SER A 81 7.51 -0.36 19.35
CA SER A 81 7.26 -1.09 20.60
C SER A 81 7.33 -2.60 20.34
N ASP A 82 7.76 -3.37 21.33
CA ASP A 82 7.81 -4.84 21.33
C ASP A 82 6.69 -5.50 22.17
N SER A 83 5.85 -4.68 22.82
CA SER A 83 4.74 -5.15 23.64
C SER A 83 3.73 -6.00 22.86
N GLU A 84 3.09 -6.94 23.54
CA GLU A 84 2.06 -7.80 22.95
C GLU A 84 0.86 -7.01 22.39
N THR A 85 0.53 -5.88 23.04
CA THR A 85 -0.51 -4.97 22.57
C THR A 85 -0.11 -4.29 21.26
N ALA A 86 1.14 -3.81 21.17
CA ALA A 86 1.68 -3.19 19.96
C ALA A 86 1.70 -4.17 18.79
N LYS A 87 2.04 -5.44 19.01
CA LYS A 87 1.95 -6.49 17.98
C LYS A 87 0.54 -6.62 17.42
N LYS A 88 -0.47 -6.72 18.29
CA LYS A 88 -1.89 -6.84 17.87
C LYS A 88 -2.38 -5.60 17.13
N MET A 89 -1.95 -4.41 17.56
CA MET A 89 -2.25 -3.16 16.86
C MET A 89 -1.59 -3.13 15.48
N LEU A 90 -0.32 -3.51 15.39
CA LEU A 90 0.40 -3.61 14.13
C LEU A 90 -0.28 -4.59 13.18
N ASP A 91 -0.72 -5.75 13.67
CA ASP A 91 -1.45 -6.74 12.88
C ASP A 91 -2.71 -6.15 12.23
N LEU A 92 -3.53 -5.43 13.00
CA LEU A 92 -4.71 -4.73 12.50
C LEU A 92 -4.34 -3.66 11.47
N PHE A 93 -3.32 -2.87 11.77
CA PHE A 93 -2.82 -1.85 10.87
C PHE A 93 -2.33 -2.43 9.54
N SER A 94 -1.57 -3.52 9.57
CA SER A 94 -1.09 -4.22 8.38
C SER A 94 -2.23 -4.73 7.49
N VAL A 95 -3.33 -5.20 8.07
CA VAL A 95 -4.52 -5.60 7.31
C VAL A 95 -5.12 -4.40 6.58
N SER A 96 -5.26 -3.25 7.25
CA SER A 96 -5.74 -2.02 6.62
C SER A 96 -4.82 -1.54 5.50
N VAL A 97 -3.50 -1.57 5.73
CA VAL A 97 -2.49 -1.23 4.72
C VAL A 97 -2.58 -2.16 3.51
N SER A 98 -2.76 -3.47 3.72
CA SER A 98 -2.93 -4.44 2.63
C SER A 98 -4.15 -4.13 1.76
N HIS A 99 -5.30 -3.88 2.38
CA HIS A 99 -6.52 -3.51 1.65
C HIS A 99 -6.36 -2.20 0.87
N TYR A 100 -5.72 -1.21 1.48
CA TYR A 100 -5.44 0.06 0.82
C TYR A 100 -4.48 -0.10 -0.37
N TYR A 101 -3.44 -0.93 -0.25
CA TYR A 101 -2.54 -1.25 -1.37
C TYR A 101 -3.31 -1.88 -2.55
N GLN A 102 -4.18 -2.87 -2.28
CA GLN A 102 -5.04 -3.48 -3.31
C GLN A 102 -5.99 -2.46 -3.96
N PHE A 103 -6.56 -1.56 -3.16
CA PHE A 103 -7.39 -0.47 -3.67
C PHE A 103 -6.62 0.44 -4.64
N CYS A 104 -5.37 0.78 -4.31
CA CYS A 104 -4.52 1.60 -5.17
C CYS A 104 -4.18 0.89 -6.48
N LEU A 105 -3.81 -0.40 -6.44
CA LEU A 105 -3.56 -1.20 -7.63
C LEU A 105 -4.77 -1.22 -8.57
N SER A 106 -5.97 -1.47 -8.04
CA SER A 106 -7.21 -1.47 -8.83
C SER A 106 -7.45 -0.13 -9.54
N ARG A 107 -7.07 1.00 -8.93
CA ARG A 107 -7.17 2.32 -9.56
C ARG A 107 -6.11 2.54 -10.65
N LEU A 108 -4.89 2.06 -10.46
CA LEU A 108 -3.83 2.12 -11.47
C LEU A 108 -4.19 1.28 -12.70
N ASP A 109 -4.76 0.10 -12.49
CA ASP A 109 -5.24 -0.75 -13.58
C ASP A 109 -6.36 -0.08 -14.38
N ARG A 110 -7.29 0.61 -13.70
CA ARG A 110 -8.32 1.42 -14.37
C ARG A 110 -7.71 2.54 -15.21
N ALA A 111 -6.77 3.31 -14.67
CA ALA A 111 -6.13 4.39 -15.41
C ALA A 111 -5.36 3.88 -16.64
N SER A 112 -4.63 2.78 -16.48
CA SER A 112 -3.89 2.12 -17.56
C SER A 112 -4.83 1.57 -18.63
N PHE A 113 -5.95 0.98 -18.23
CA PHE A 113 -6.99 0.52 -19.13
C PHE A 113 -7.55 1.65 -20.00
N PHE A 114 -7.94 2.78 -19.40
CA PHE A 114 -8.42 3.93 -20.17
C PHE A 114 -7.34 4.50 -21.11
N ARG A 115 -6.08 4.54 -20.68
CA ARG A 115 -4.96 4.96 -21.54
C ARG A 115 -4.81 4.04 -22.76
N SER A 116 -4.92 2.73 -22.58
CA SER A 116 -4.83 1.78 -23.69
C SER A 116 -5.98 1.91 -24.68
N ILE A 117 -7.19 2.27 -24.23
CA ILE A 117 -8.32 2.58 -25.12
C ILE A 117 -8.02 3.82 -25.98
N ILE A 118 -7.56 4.92 -25.35
CA ILE A 118 -7.27 6.19 -26.05
C ILE A 118 -6.18 6.01 -27.11
N MET A 119 -5.20 5.15 -26.83
CA MET A 119 -4.09 4.86 -27.73
C MET A 119 -4.45 3.80 -28.80
N GLU A 120 -5.73 3.39 -28.90
CA GLU A 120 -6.22 2.35 -29.82
C GLU A 120 -5.46 1.01 -29.71
N ASN A 121 -4.91 0.72 -28.54
CA ASN A 121 -4.07 -0.46 -28.28
C ASN A 121 -4.87 -1.70 -27.87
N LEU A 122 -6.21 -1.64 -27.86
CA LEU A 122 -7.09 -2.73 -27.44
C LEU A 122 -8.18 -2.97 -28.49
N SER A 123 -8.49 -4.24 -28.73
CA SER A 123 -9.65 -4.63 -29.54
C SER A 123 -10.97 -4.44 -28.79
N GLU A 124 -12.09 -4.29 -29.52
CA GLU A 124 -13.43 -4.13 -28.91
C GLU A 124 -13.79 -5.26 -27.92
N HIS A 125 -13.40 -6.50 -28.23
CA HIS A 125 -13.61 -7.65 -27.34
C HIS A 125 -12.83 -7.50 -26.02
N GLU A 126 -11.58 -7.06 -26.09
CA GLU A 126 -10.74 -6.83 -24.90
C GLU A 126 -11.27 -5.69 -24.04
N ILE A 127 -11.80 -4.63 -24.66
CA ILE A 127 -12.41 -3.50 -23.95
C ILE A 127 -13.58 -3.98 -23.10
N VAL A 128 -14.51 -4.76 -23.67
CA VAL A 128 -15.67 -5.27 -22.94
C VAL A 128 -15.25 -6.22 -21.81
N TYR A 129 -14.29 -7.10 -22.07
CA TYR A 129 -13.80 -8.07 -21.08
C TYR A 129 -13.13 -7.36 -19.89
N ARG A 130 -12.13 -6.51 -20.16
CA ARG A 130 -11.39 -5.76 -19.13
C ARG A 130 -12.29 -4.78 -18.37
N ALA A 131 -13.27 -4.16 -19.03
CA ALA A 131 -14.23 -3.29 -18.35
C ALA A 131 -15.03 -4.05 -17.28
N ARG A 132 -15.42 -5.31 -17.55
CA ARG A 132 -16.10 -6.17 -16.58
C ARG A 132 -15.19 -6.57 -15.42
N GLU A 133 -13.95 -6.97 -15.69
CA GLU A 133 -12.97 -7.30 -14.65
C GLU A 133 -12.72 -6.13 -13.70
N LEU A 134 -12.57 -4.93 -14.26
CA LEU A 134 -12.34 -3.70 -13.49
C LEU A 134 -13.61 -3.15 -12.83
N ARG A 135 -14.75 -3.82 -13.02
CA ARG A 135 -16.10 -3.41 -12.57
C ARG A 135 -16.42 -1.98 -13.01
N ILE A 136 -16.01 -1.61 -14.22
CA ILE A 136 -16.35 -0.33 -14.83
C ILE A 136 -17.78 -0.46 -15.35
N PRO A 137 -18.72 0.39 -14.89
CA PRO A 137 -20.09 0.30 -15.37
C PRO A 137 -20.14 0.74 -16.83
N VAL A 138 -20.52 -0.16 -17.75
CA VAL A 138 -20.44 0.09 -19.20
C VAL A 138 -21.70 0.77 -19.75
N GLU A 139 -22.82 0.65 -19.04
CA GLU A 139 -24.16 1.10 -19.49
C GLU A 139 -24.62 2.40 -18.82
N ILE A 140 -23.68 3.22 -18.33
CA ILE A 140 -23.99 4.53 -17.73
C ILE A 140 -23.70 5.62 -18.75
N PRO A 141 -24.65 6.53 -19.06
CA PRO A 141 -24.38 7.67 -19.92
C PRO A 141 -23.28 8.54 -19.30
N ARG A 142 -22.24 8.86 -20.08
CA ARG A 142 -21.11 9.71 -19.66
C ARG A 142 -21.03 10.96 -20.52
N MET A 143 -20.78 12.10 -19.89
CA MET A 143 -20.47 13.34 -20.59
C MET A 143 -18.96 13.39 -20.85
N VAL A 144 -18.55 13.72 -22.08
CA VAL A 144 -17.14 13.86 -22.48
C VAL A 144 -16.87 15.29 -22.91
N PHE A 145 -15.74 15.83 -22.48
CA PHE A 145 -15.24 17.12 -22.95
C PHE A 145 -14.19 16.87 -24.03
N LEU A 146 -14.47 17.36 -25.24
CA LEU A 146 -13.46 17.43 -26.29
C LEU A 146 -12.62 18.69 -26.04
N ILE A 147 -11.35 18.50 -25.73
CA ILE A 147 -10.36 19.59 -25.66
C ILE A 147 -9.63 19.57 -27.00
N ILE A 148 -9.81 20.64 -27.79
CA ILE A 148 -9.23 20.82 -29.13
C ILE A 148 -8.05 21.79 -29.00
#